data_AF-A0A2W7QFG1-F1
#
_entry.id   AF-A0A2W7QFG1-F1
#
_cell.length_a   1.000
_cell.length_b   1.000
_cell.length_c   1.000
_cell.angle_alpha   90.00
_cell.angle_beta   90.00
_cell.angle_gamma   90.00
#
_symmetry.space_group_name_H-M   'P 1'
#
loop_
_entity.id
_entity.type
_entity.pdbx_description
1 polymer ?
#
loop_
_entity_poly.entity_id
_entity_poly.type
_entity_poly.pdbx_seq_one_letter_code
_entity_poly.pdbx_strand_id
1 'polypeptide(L)'
;MDPKPPFPVFPMHFRGILLLAGMYTIAWSAIFRVMAGPILEWLADGNLIEASLPVTYYGGVGILVGLLIFFSAFYPISWVYLIIAGITGKIILGIWFALGFLPDLGWNKRTAFQLIFNEIGWLIPLIIVFLRALQVKTFLQKEIDA
;
A
#
# COMPACT_ATOMS: atom_id res chain seq x y z
N MET A 1 -8.96 32.81 -6.35
CA MET A 1 -7.86 31.83 -6.42
C MET A 1 -6.99 32.10 -5.21
N ASP A 2 -6.85 31.14 -4.30
CA ASP A 2 -5.96 31.34 -3.14
C ASP A 2 -4.52 31.57 -3.62
N PRO A 3 -3.79 32.55 -3.07
CA PRO A 3 -2.41 32.78 -3.43
C PRO A 3 -1.59 31.51 -3.15
N LYS A 4 -0.86 31.03 -4.17
CA LYS A 4 0.04 29.90 -3.99
C LYS A 4 1.16 30.33 -3.04
N PRO A 5 1.35 29.64 -1.90
CA PRO A 5 2.43 29.99 -1.00
C PRO A 5 3.78 29.86 -1.71
N PRO A 6 4.76 30.74 -1.44
CA PRO A 6 6.06 30.71 -2.09
C PRO A 6 6.93 29.52 -1.65
N PHE A 7 6.48 28.76 -0.64
CA PHE A 7 7.16 27.61 -0.06
C PHE A 7 6.37 26.30 -0.29
N PRO A 8 7.05 25.14 -0.27
CA PRO A 8 6.38 23.86 -0.44
C PRO A 8 5.50 23.53 0.77
N VAL A 9 4.20 23.34 0.54
CA VAL A 9 3.23 22.88 1.55
C VAL A 9 2.84 21.43 1.31
N PHE A 10 2.72 20.63 2.37
CA PHE A 10 2.11 19.30 2.31
C PHE A 10 0.58 19.44 2.38
N PRO A 11 -0.16 19.22 1.28
CA PRO A 11 -1.58 19.52 1.24
C PRO A 11 -2.41 18.49 1.99
N MET A 12 -3.60 18.90 2.47
CA MET A 12 -4.47 18.04 3.27
C MET A 12 -4.95 16.79 2.52
N HIS A 13 -5.20 16.88 1.22
CA HIS A 13 -5.63 15.73 0.41
C HIS A 13 -4.58 14.60 0.36
N PHE A 14 -3.28 14.89 0.51
CA PHE A 14 -2.26 13.85 0.61
C PHE A 14 -2.35 13.04 1.91
N ARG A 15 -2.81 13.64 3.01
CA ARG A 15 -3.14 12.88 4.22
C ARG A 15 -4.32 11.96 3.98
N GLY A 16 -5.35 12.44 3.29
CA GLY A 16 -6.51 11.64 2.89
C GLY A 16 -6.12 10.43 2.05
N ILE A 17 -5.18 10.61 1.10
CA ILE A 17 -4.64 9.51 0.27
C ILE A 17 -3.94 8.46 1.15
N LEU A 18 -3.10 8.87 2.11
CA LEU A 18 -2.42 7.93 3.01
C LEU A 18 -3.41 7.16 3.90
N LEU A 19 -4.42 7.85 4.45
CA LEU A 19 -5.47 7.21 5.25
C LEU A 19 -6.24 6.17 4.41
N LEU A 20 -6.65 6.56 3.20
CA LEU A 20 -7.42 5.69 2.31
C LEU A 20 -6.58 4.48 1.87
N ALA A 21 -5.34 4.71 1.43
CA ALA A 21 -4.42 3.64 1.03
C ALA A 21 -4.14 2.66 2.17
N GLY A 22 -3.91 3.17 3.38
CA GLY A 22 -3.68 2.37 4.58
C GLY A 22 -4.90 1.52 4.93
N MET A 23 -6.07 2.13 5.06
CA MET A 23 -7.32 1.41 5.38
C MET A 23 -7.71 0.40 4.32
N TYR A 24 -7.56 0.76 3.03
CA TYR A 24 -7.83 -0.14 1.92
C TYR A 24 -6.93 -1.39 1.97
N THR A 25 -5.64 -1.20 2.25
CA THR A 25 -4.68 -2.29 2.40
C THR A 25 -5.02 -3.17 3.60
N ILE A 26 -5.38 -2.58 4.74
CA ILE A 26 -5.80 -3.33 5.93
C ILE A 26 -7.05 -4.16 5.63
N ALA A 27 -8.06 -3.58 4.98
CA ALA A 27 -9.32 -4.26 4.70
C ALA A 27 -9.12 -5.49 3.81
N TRP A 28 -8.42 -5.35 2.68
CA TRP A 28 -8.11 -6.48 1.81
C TRP A 28 -7.26 -7.53 2.52
N SER A 29 -6.26 -7.10 3.28
CA SER A 29 -5.37 -8.02 3.98
C SER A 29 -6.10 -8.78 5.11
N ALA A 30 -7.09 -8.14 5.74
CA ALA A 30 -7.97 -8.80 6.70
C ALA A 30 -8.85 -9.87 6.03
N ILE A 31 -9.32 -9.64 4.80
CA ILE A 31 -10.03 -10.67 4.01
C ILE A 31 -9.11 -11.87 3.78
N PHE A 32 -7.87 -11.67 3.35
CA PHE A 32 -6.91 -12.76 3.20
C PHE A 32 -6.66 -13.52 4.52
N ARG A 33 -6.59 -12.80 5.64
CA ARG A 33 -6.30 -13.40 6.95
C ARG A 33 -7.47 -14.18 7.53
N VAL A 34 -8.70 -13.69 7.39
CA VAL A 34 -9.90 -14.24 8.04
C VAL A 34 -10.67 -15.18 7.12
N MET A 35 -10.68 -14.91 5.81
CA MET A 35 -11.46 -15.64 4.82
C MET A 35 -10.57 -16.48 3.89
N ALA A 36 -9.51 -17.09 4.43
CA ALA A 36 -8.43 -17.73 3.66
C ALA A 36 -8.91 -18.75 2.61
N GLY A 37 -9.83 -19.65 2.94
CA GLY A 37 -10.38 -20.60 1.97
C GLY A 37 -11.26 -19.91 0.90
N PRO A 38 -12.33 -19.21 1.31
CA PRO A 38 -13.23 -18.53 0.37
C PRO A 38 -12.55 -17.52 -0.57
N ILE A 39 -11.53 -16.79 -0.09
CA ILE A 39 -10.82 -15.84 -0.95
C ILE A 39 -9.98 -16.55 -2.01
N LEU A 40 -9.36 -17.69 -1.68
CA LEU A 40 -8.61 -18.48 -2.65
C LEU A 40 -9.53 -19.10 -3.69
N GLU A 41 -10.65 -19.68 -3.28
CA GLU A 41 -11.66 -20.22 -4.20
C GLU A 41 -12.20 -19.12 -5.13
N TRP A 42 -12.47 -17.93 -4.58
CA TRP A 42 -12.84 -16.78 -5.38
C TRP A 42 -11.73 -16.40 -6.35
N LEU A 43 -10.46 -16.31 -5.93
CA LEU A 43 -9.36 -15.94 -6.82
C LEU A 43 -9.06 -16.99 -7.90
N ALA A 44 -9.23 -18.28 -7.61
CA ALA A 44 -8.93 -19.38 -8.51
C ALA A 44 -9.94 -19.51 -9.66
N ASP A 45 -11.13 -18.91 -9.54
CA ASP A 45 -12.16 -18.92 -10.60
C ASP A 45 -12.49 -20.33 -11.15
N GLY A 46 -12.51 -21.33 -10.24
CA GLY A 46 -12.77 -22.73 -10.59
C GLY A 46 -11.53 -23.56 -10.95
N ASN A 47 -10.33 -22.97 -10.92
CA ASN A 47 -9.07 -23.72 -11.03
C ASN A 47 -8.85 -24.59 -9.78
N LEU A 48 -8.31 -25.80 -9.99
CA LEU A 48 -7.94 -26.70 -8.90
C LEU A 48 -6.71 -26.14 -8.17
N ILE A 49 -6.83 -25.96 -6.85
CA ILE A 49 -5.74 -25.50 -6.00
C ILE A 49 -5.14 -26.73 -5.32
N GLU A 50 -3.99 -27.19 -5.80
CA GLU A 50 -3.28 -28.34 -5.22
C GLU A 50 -2.30 -27.92 -4.09
N ALA A 51 -1.92 -26.65 -4.05
CA ALA A 51 -0.89 -26.13 -3.14
C ALA A 51 -1.47 -25.55 -1.84
N SER A 52 -0.78 -25.80 -0.72
CA SER A 52 -1.07 -25.13 0.55
C SER A 52 -0.49 -23.71 0.54
N LEU A 53 -1.30 -22.73 0.14
CA LEU A 53 -0.86 -21.33 0.04
C LEU A 53 -0.81 -20.64 1.42
N PRO A 54 0.21 -19.79 1.71
CA PRO A 54 0.37 -19.11 3.00
C PRO A 54 -0.53 -17.86 3.14
N VAL A 55 -1.84 -18.01 2.90
CA VAL A 55 -2.82 -16.90 2.83
C VAL A 55 -2.87 -16.07 4.10
N THR A 56 -2.87 -16.72 5.27
CA THR A 56 -2.95 -16.05 6.57
C THR A 56 -1.72 -15.18 6.84
N TYR A 57 -0.54 -15.63 6.42
CA TYR A 57 0.70 -14.85 6.55
C TYR A 57 0.71 -13.66 5.59
N TYR A 58 0.28 -13.88 4.34
CA TYR A 58 0.11 -12.80 3.36
C TYR A 58 -0.81 -11.69 3.89
N GLY A 59 -1.99 -12.06 4.41
CA GLY A 59 -2.91 -11.12 5.04
C GLY A 59 -2.35 -10.47 6.32
N GLY A 60 -1.60 -11.20 7.14
CA GLY A 60 -0.94 -10.65 8.33
C GLY A 60 0.09 -9.57 7.98
N VAL A 61 0.97 -9.84 7.02
CA VAL A 61 1.96 -8.88 6.53
C VAL A 61 1.28 -7.68 5.88
N GLY A 62 0.22 -7.91 5.09
CA GLY A 62 -0.55 -6.84 4.48
C GLY A 62 -1.21 -5.89 5.49
N ILE A 63 -1.74 -6.41 6.61
CA ILE A 63 -2.25 -5.57 7.70
C ILE A 63 -1.13 -4.69 8.28
N LEU A 64 0.05 -5.26 8.53
CA LEU A 64 1.19 -4.50 9.04
C LEU A 64 1.58 -3.37 8.07
N VAL A 65 1.70 -3.67 6.78
CA VAL A 65 2.00 -2.68 5.74
C VAL A 65 0.94 -1.58 5.71
N GLY A 66 -0.34 -1.96 5.76
CA GLY A 66 -1.45 -1.02 5.80
C GLY A 66 -1.43 -0.11 7.04
N LEU A 67 -1.04 -0.63 8.21
CA LEU A 67 -0.87 0.16 9.43
C LEU A 67 0.29 1.17 9.30
N LEU A 68 1.43 0.78 8.72
CA LEU A 68 2.54 1.71 8.46
C LEU A 68 2.09 2.89 7.59
N ILE A 69 1.37 2.60 6.51
CA ILE A 69 0.81 3.62 5.60
C ILE A 69 -0.20 4.49 6.35
N PHE A 70 -1.14 3.87 7.08
CA PHE A 70 -2.19 4.58 7.80
C PHE A 70 -1.62 5.54 8.84
N PHE A 71 -0.71 5.07 9.70
CA PHE A 71 -0.12 5.91 10.74
C PHE A 71 0.75 7.03 10.17
N SER A 72 1.38 6.82 9.01
CA SER A 72 2.14 7.88 8.34
C SER A 72 1.29 9.12 8.01
N ALA A 73 -0.03 8.98 7.90
CA ALA A 73 -0.93 10.08 7.55
C ALA A 73 -1.05 11.17 8.64
N PHE A 74 -0.79 10.83 9.91
CA PHE A 74 -0.91 11.78 11.02
C PHE A 74 0.22 12.81 11.03
N TYR A 75 1.46 12.36 10.80
CA TYR A 75 2.64 13.22 10.75
C TYR A 75 3.53 12.89 9.53
N PRO A 76 3.05 13.13 8.30
CA PRO A 76 3.68 12.60 7.08
C PRO A 76 5.09 13.15 6.81
N ILE A 77 5.40 14.35 7.33
CA ILE A 77 6.73 14.97 7.18
C ILE A 77 7.72 14.34 8.17
N SER A 78 7.36 14.27 9.45
CA SER A 78 8.21 13.68 10.50
C SER A 78 8.36 12.17 10.34
N TRP A 79 7.30 11.49 9.90
CA TRP A 79 7.23 10.03 9.74
C TRP A 79 7.35 9.59 8.28
N VAL A 80 8.11 10.33 7.48
CA VAL A 80 8.34 10.00 6.05
C VAL A 80 8.92 8.59 5.84
N TYR A 81 9.63 8.05 6.84
CA TYR A 81 10.15 6.69 6.84
C TYR A 81 9.04 5.62 6.89
N LEU A 82 7.88 5.92 7.49
CA LEU A 82 6.72 5.02 7.46
C LEU A 82 6.09 4.95 6.07
N ILE A 83 6.10 6.07 5.33
CA ILE A 83 5.59 6.11 3.95
C ILE A 83 6.45 5.21 3.06
N ILE A 84 7.78 5.35 3.11
CA ILE A 84 8.67 4.49 2.30
C ILE A 84 8.61 3.03 2.75
N ALA A 85 8.53 2.74 4.05
CA ALA A 85 8.34 1.38 4.53
C ALA A 85 7.03 0.78 4.02
N GLY A 86 5.96 1.56 3.96
CA GLY A 86 4.68 1.17 3.36
C GLY A 86 4.78 0.89 1.86
N ILE A 87 5.48 1.74 1.11
CA ILE A 87 5.75 1.54 -0.34
C ILE A 87 6.55 0.25 -0.56
N THR A 88 7.64 0.04 0.20
CA THR A 88 8.43 -1.19 0.13
C THR A 88 7.59 -2.42 0.48
N GLY A 89 6.75 -2.32 1.51
CA GLY A 89 5.81 -3.37 1.89
C GLY A 89 4.84 -3.73 0.77
N LYS A 90 4.28 -2.73 0.08
CA LYS A 90 3.42 -2.93 -1.10
C LYS A 90 4.14 -3.64 -2.24
N ILE A 91 5.40 -3.28 -2.52
CA ILE A 91 6.21 -3.95 -3.53
C ILE A 91 6.43 -5.42 -3.15
N ILE A 92 6.76 -5.71 -1.88
CA ILE A 92 6.95 -7.08 -1.38
C ILE A 92 5.64 -7.87 -1.52
N LEU A 93 4.49 -7.31 -1.16
CA LEU A 93 3.18 -7.97 -1.30
C LEU A 93 2.83 -8.24 -2.76
N GLY A 94 3.11 -7.30 -3.67
CA GLY A 94 2.92 -7.49 -5.10
C GLY A 94 3.80 -8.62 -5.65
N ILE A 95 5.09 -8.65 -5.29
CA ILE A 95 6.02 -9.71 -5.70
C ILE A 95 5.60 -11.06 -5.10
N TRP A 96 5.25 -11.09 -3.82
CA TRP A 96 4.82 -12.32 -3.15
C TRP A 96 3.54 -12.87 -3.80
N PHE A 97 2.56 -12.02 -4.11
CA PHE A 97 1.37 -12.46 -4.81
C PHE A 97 1.70 -13.00 -6.22
N ALA A 98 2.52 -12.28 -6.97
CA ALA A 98 2.89 -12.65 -8.34
C ALA A 98 3.71 -13.96 -8.42
N LEU A 99 4.59 -14.23 -7.45
CA LEU A 99 5.45 -15.42 -7.47
C LEU A 99 4.92 -16.58 -6.64
N GLY A 100 4.16 -16.30 -5.57
CA GLY A 100 3.75 -17.30 -4.60
C GLY A 100 2.27 -17.66 -4.63
N PHE A 101 1.41 -16.92 -5.35
CA PHE A 101 -0.02 -17.22 -5.47
C PHE A 101 -0.45 -17.37 -6.93
N LEU A 102 0.05 -16.50 -7.80
CA LEU A 102 -0.36 -16.46 -9.20
C LEU A 102 -0.07 -17.76 -9.99
N PRO A 103 1.05 -18.49 -9.78
CA PRO A 103 1.29 -19.76 -10.46
C PRO A 103 0.23 -20.82 -10.16
N ASP A 104 -0.26 -20.87 -8.92
CA ASP A 104 -1.26 -21.84 -8.47
C ASP A 104 -2.70 -21.41 -8.77
N LEU A 105 -3.00 -20.12 -8.68
CA LEU A 105 -4.34 -19.58 -8.92
C LEU A 105 -4.66 -19.34 -10.40
N GLY A 106 -3.61 -19.22 -11.22
CA GLY A 106 -3.71 -18.87 -12.64
C GLY A 106 -3.99 -17.37 -12.88
N TRP A 107 -3.75 -16.95 -14.12
CA TRP A 107 -4.03 -15.58 -14.56
C TRP A 107 -5.48 -15.41 -14.96
N ASN A 108 -6.22 -14.58 -14.23
CA ASN A 108 -7.61 -14.24 -14.54
C ASN A 108 -7.92 -12.80 -14.07
N LYS A 109 -9.15 -12.34 -14.28
CA LYS A 109 -9.56 -10.95 -13.93
C LYS A 109 -9.45 -10.67 -12.43
N ARG A 110 -9.64 -11.67 -11.57
CA ARG A 110 -9.64 -11.56 -10.10
C ARG A 110 -8.20 -11.51 -9.56
N THR A 111 -7.31 -12.36 -10.07
CA THR A 111 -5.88 -12.31 -9.73
C THR A 111 -5.21 -11.06 -10.31
N ALA A 112 -5.59 -10.61 -11.51
CA ALA A 112 -5.18 -9.33 -12.06
C ALA A 112 -5.69 -8.16 -11.21
N PHE A 113 -6.93 -8.21 -10.71
CA PHE A 113 -7.47 -7.19 -9.80
C PHE A 113 -6.66 -7.11 -8.49
N GLN A 114 -6.38 -8.25 -7.86
CA GLN A 114 -5.56 -8.30 -6.66
C GLN A 114 -4.15 -7.73 -6.91
N LEU A 115 -3.48 -8.15 -7.96
CA LEU A 115 -2.10 -7.69 -8.22
C LEU A 115 -2.06 -6.22 -8.64
N ILE A 116 -2.90 -5.81 -9.58
CA ILE A 116 -2.82 -4.50 -10.21
C ILE A 116 -3.52 -3.45 -9.35
N PHE A 117 -4.77 -3.66 -8.96
CA PHE A 117 -5.52 -2.62 -8.24
C PHE A 117 -5.18 -2.60 -6.74
N ASN A 118 -4.99 -3.76 -6.11
CA ASN A 118 -4.75 -3.79 -4.68
C ASN A 118 -3.29 -3.48 -4.33
N GLU A 119 -2.33 -3.94 -5.14
CA GLU A 119 -0.90 -3.70 -4.85
C GLU A 119 -0.27 -2.62 -5.73
N ILE A 120 -0.20 -2.80 -7.05
CA ILE A 120 0.60 -1.93 -7.93
C ILE A 120 0.00 -0.51 -8.07
N GLY A 121 -1.31 -0.41 -8.23
CA GLY A 121 -2.02 0.84 -8.53
C GLY A 121 -1.87 1.87 -7.41
N TRP A 122 -1.81 1.40 -6.16
CA TRP A 122 -1.59 2.26 -4.99
C TRP A 122 -0.16 2.81 -4.88
N LEU A 123 0.83 2.20 -5.55
CA LEU A 123 2.20 2.72 -5.53
C LEU A 123 2.29 4.10 -6.16
N ILE A 124 1.51 4.37 -7.21
CA ILE A 124 1.53 5.66 -7.93
C ILE A 124 1.20 6.83 -6.98
N PRO A 125 0.02 6.88 -6.34
CA PRO A 125 -0.30 7.97 -5.42
C PRO A 125 0.63 7.99 -4.20
N LEU A 126 1.05 6.83 -3.68
CA LEU A 126 1.97 6.77 -2.52
C LEU A 126 3.34 7.38 -2.83
N ILE A 127 3.90 7.11 -4.01
CA ILE A 127 5.17 7.70 -4.46
C ILE A 127 5.02 9.21 -4.60
N ILE A 128 3.94 9.71 -5.19
CA ILE A 128 3.69 11.16 -5.32
C ILE A 128 3.64 11.82 -3.93
N VAL A 129 2.91 11.22 -2.99
CA VAL A 129 2.83 11.72 -1.62
C VAL A 129 4.19 11.70 -0.92
N PHE A 130 4.96 10.62 -1.09
CA PHE A 130 6.30 10.48 -0.52
C PHE A 130 7.26 11.56 -1.05
N LEU A 131 7.29 11.77 -2.37
CA LEU A 131 8.13 12.80 -2.98
C LEU A 131 7.76 14.19 -2.46
N ARG A 132 6.47 14.48 -2.27
CA ARG A 132 6.05 15.74 -1.66
C ARG A 132 6.47 15.87 -0.21
N ALA A 133 6.34 14.81 0.59
CA ALA A 133 6.79 14.82 1.97
C ALA A 133 8.30 15.11 2.07
N LEU A 134 9.11 14.51 1.19
CA LEU A 134 10.55 14.79 1.10
C LEU A 134 10.85 16.25 0.71
N GLN A 135 10.15 16.81 -0.28
CA GLN A 135 10.32 18.22 -0.66
C GLN A 135 10.11 19.16 0.53
N VAL A 136 9.03 18.95 1.29
CA VAL A 136 8.71 19.77 2.46
C VAL A 136 9.72 19.55 3.57
N LYS A 137 10.11 18.31 3.85
CA LYS A 137 11.11 17.99 4.87
C LYS A 137 12.47 18.65 4.59
N THR A 138 12.94 18.55 3.35
CA THR A 138 14.22 19.15 2.93
C THR A 138 14.19 20.67 2.99
N PHE A 139 13.04 21.29 2.67
CA PHE A 139 12.87 22.74 2.80
C PHE A 139 12.99 23.18 4.26
N LEU A 140 12.25 22.53 5.17
CA LEU A 140 12.30 22.84 6.60
C LEU A 140 13.70 22.64 7.20
N GLN A 141 14.43 21.60 6.77
CA GLN A 141 15.79 21.38 7.23
C GLN A 141 16.73 22.52 6.82
N LYS A 142 16.62 23.00 5.56
CA LYS A 142 17.42 24.12 5.08
C LYS A 142 17.15 25.44 5.80
N GLU A 143 15.90 25.69 6.21
CA GLU A 143 15.57 26.88 7.00
C GLU A 143 16.11 26.82 8.44
N ILE A 144 16.26 25.62 9.01
CA ILE A 144 16.84 25.43 10.35
C ILE A 144 18.38 25.60 10.31
N ASP A 145 19.01 25.17 9.22
CA ASP A 145 20.47 25.19 9.06
C ASP A 145 21.01 26.54 8.54
N ALA A 146 20.15 27.49 8.16
CA ALA A 146 20.49 28.82 7.64
C ALA A 146 20.50 29.89 8.74
#